data_AF-A0A453JZ54-F1
#
_entry.id   AF-A0A453JZ54-F1
#
_cell.length_a   1.000
_cell.length_b   1.000
_cell.length_c   1.000
_cell.angle_alpha   90.00
_cell.angle_beta   90.00
_cell.angle_gamma   90.00
#
_symmetry.space_group_name_H-M   'P 1'
#
loop_
_entity.id
_entity.type
_entity.pdbx_description
1 polymer ?
#
loop_
_entity_poly.entity_id
_entity_poly.type
_entity_poly.pdbx_seq_one_letter_code
_entity_poly.pdbx_strand_id
1 'polypeptide(L)'
;MDLLYCRSWGIISLTVAYFWQLYTLSILVKLHEAVPGRRYNRYVELAQAAFGEKLGVWLALFPTIYLSAGTATALILVGGETMKLFYQIVCGPLCTPSPISTVEWYLVFTSLAVILSQLPNLNSIAGLSLIGGATAIMYCTMSWVLSVSQQRPAAVSYEQVRSTSFGSSLFSTLNALGIIAFAFRGHNLSLEIQVRRCRRLSNTLHMCLCGAGPKRLIF
;
A
#
# COMPACT_ATOMS: atom_id res chain seq x y z
N MET A 1 20.76 27.38 2.64
CA MET A 1 19.45 27.46 1.95
C MET A 1 19.01 26.11 1.37
N ASP A 2 19.91 25.14 1.23
CA ASP A 2 19.65 23.85 0.56
C ASP A 2 18.83 22.83 1.39
N LEU A 3 18.92 22.89 2.72
CA LEU A 3 18.16 22.03 3.64
C LEU A 3 16.64 22.20 3.53
N LEU A 4 16.19 23.45 3.43
CA LEU A 4 14.77 23.78 3.34
C LEU A 4 14.23 23.33 1.97
N TYR A 5 15.06 23.43 0.93
CA TYR A 5 14.73 23.04 -0.43
C TYR A 5 14.51 21.53 -0.52
N CYS A 6 15.44 20.69 -0.03
CA CYS A 6 15.29 19.24 -0.05
C CYS A 6 14.05 18.74 0.73
N ARG A 7 13.76 19.36 1.89
CA ARG A 7 12.56 19.02 2.68
C ARG A 7 11.27 19.39 1.94
N SER A 8 11.25 20.53 1.27
CA SER A 8 10.12 20.95 0.44
C SER A 8 9.92 20.05 -0.77
N TRP A 9 10.97 19.57 -1.43
CA TRP A 9 10.85 18.63 -2.56
C TRP A 9 10.22 17.31 -2.17
N GLY A 10 10.53 16.77 -0.98
CA GLY A 10 9.86 15.58 -0.45
C GLY A 10 8.36 15.81 -0.28
N ILE A 11 7.97 16.92 0.35
CA ILE A 11 6.55 17.27 0.55
C ILE A 11 5.84 17.50 -0.79
N ILE A 12 6.47 18.24 -1.72
CA ILE A 12 5.93 18.48 -3.06
C ILE A 12 5.72 17.14 -3.78
N SER A 13 6.72 16.25 -3.78
CA SER A 13 6.61 14.94 -4.41
C SER A 13 5.47 14.08 -3.82
N LEU A 14 5.29 14.10 -2.50
CA LEU A 14 4.18 13.42 -1.82
C LEU A 14 2.83 13.99 -2.22
N THR A 15 2.69 15.32 -2.28
CA THR A 15 1.43 15.97 -2.69
C THR A 15 1.09 15.69 -4.15
N VAL A 16 2.08 15.77 -5.05
CA VAL A 16 1.89 15.45 -6.47
C VAL A 16 1.49 13.99 -6.65
N ALA A 17 2.18 13.06 -5.98
CA ALA A 17 1.84 11.64 -6.01
C ALA A 17 0.42 11.39 -5.49
N TYR A 18 0.00 12.07 -4.42
CA TYR A 18 -1.36 11.97 -3.88
C TYR A 18 -2.43 12.44 -4.88
N PHE A 19 -2.26 13.62 -5.49
CA PHE A 19 -3.21 14.12 -6.50
C PHE A 19 -3.24 13.25 -7.75
N TRP A 20 -2.06 12.82 -8.24
CA TRP A 20 -1.93 11.88 -9.35
C TRP A 20 -2.70 10.59 -9.07
N GLN A 21 -2.62 10.10 -7.83
CA GLN A 21 -3.26 8.87 -7.42
C GLN A 21 -4.79 9.00 -7.37
N LEU A 22 -5.31 10.09 -6.82
CA LEU A 22 -6.75 10.40 -6.85
C LEU A 22 -7.29 10.56 -8.27
N TYR A 23 -6.51 11.21 -9.14
CA TYR A 23 -6.86 11.38 -10.55
C TYR A 23 -6.95 10.04 -11.28
N THR A 24 -5.97 9.16 -11.09
CA THR A 24 -5.96 7.82 -11.69
C THR A 24 -7.15 6.98 -11.21
N LEU A 25 -7.47 7.05 -9.91
CA LEU A 25 -8.65 6.37 -9.36
C LEU A 25 -9.96 6.93 -9.94
N SER A 26 -10.04 8.24 -10.14
CA SER A 26 -11.21 8.89 -10.75
C SER A 26 -11.42 8.46 -12.20
N ILE A 27 -10.35 8.32 -13.00
CA ILE A 27 -10.44 7.75 -14.36
C ILE A 27 -10.95 6.31 -14.30
N LEU A 28 -10.40 5.52 -13.39
CA LEU A 28 -10.73 4.10 -13.28
C LEU A 28 -12.21 3.88 -12.96
N VAL A 29 -12.78 4.71 -12.07
CA VAL A 29 -14.22 4.71 -11.78
C VAL A 29 -15.04 5.10 -13.01
N LYS A 30 -14.67 6.17 -13.71
CA LYS A 30 -15.39 6.60 -14.93
C LYS A 30 -15.36 5.52 -16.02
N LEU A 31 -14.24 4.81 -16.16
CA LEU A 31 -14.11 3.73 -17.14
C LEU A 31 -14.94 2.50 -16.78
N HIS A 32 -15.14 2.23 -15.49
CA HIS A 32 -15.99 1.14 -15.00
C HIS A 32 -17.47 1.35 -15.35
N GLU A 33 -17.92 2.61 -15.44
CA GLU A 33 -19.31 3.00 -15.74
C GLU A 33 -19.55 3.37 -17.21
N ALA A 34 -18.52 3.38 -18.05
CA ALA A 34 -18.59 3.90 -19.42
C ALA A 34 -19.49 3.09 -20.38
N VAL A 35 -19.79 1.82 -20.06
CA VAL A 35 -20.61 0.95 -20.92
C VAL A 35 -21.92 0.57 -20.21
N PRO A 36 -23.09 1.04 -20.67
CA PRO A 36 -24.38 0.63 -20.11
C PRO A 36 -24.64 -0.86 -20.43
N GLY A 37 -24.75 -1.70 -19.39
CA GLY A 37 -25.16 -3.11 -19.51
C GLY A 37 -24.10 -4.18 -19.21
N ARG A 38 -22.81 -3.82 -19.04
CA ARG A 38 -21.74 -4.76 -18.64
C ARG A 38 -20.90 -4.13 -17.51
N ARG A 39 -21.03 -4.66 -16.29
CA ARG A 39 -20.14 -4.31 -15.16
C ARG A 39 -18.83 -5.09 -15.30
N TYR A 40 -17.73 -4.39 -15.58
CA TYR A 40 -16.38 -4.98 -15.61
C TYR A 40 -15.82 -5.06 -14.20
N ASN A 41 -15.99 -6.20 -13.54
CA ASN A 41 -15.70 -6.34 -12.11
C ASN A 41 -14.20 -6.48 -11.82
N ARG A 42 -13.39 -6.81 -12.84
CA ARG A 42 -11.95 -7.02 -12.70
C ARG A 42 -11.18 -5.99 -13.51
N TYR A 43 -10.10 -5.46 -12.93
CA TYR A 43 -9.18 -4.54 -13.61
C TYR A 43 -8.69 -5.11 -14.96
N VAL A 44 -8.49 -6.43 -15.04
CA VAL A 44 -8.09 -7.14 -16.25
C VAL A 44 -9.16 -7.08 -17.35
N GLU A 45 -10.45 -7.20 -16.99
CA GLU A 45 -11.56 -7.17 -17.97
C GLU A 45 -11.73 -5.76 -18.55
N LEU A 46 -11.53 -4.74 -17.71
CA LEU A 46 -11.57 -3.34 -18.12
C LEU A 46 -10.39 -3.00 -19.04
N ALA A 47 -9.20 -3.52 -18.73
CA ALA A 47 -8.02 -3.36 -19.59
C ALA A 47 -8.18 -4.09 -20.93
N GLN A 48 -8.82 -5.27 -20.94
CA GLN A 48 -9.18 -5.99 -22.16
C GLN A 48 -10.15 -5.19 -23.04
N ALA A 49 -11.14 -4.55 -22.43
CA ALA A 49 -12.11 -3.72 -23.16
C ALA A 49 -11.46 -2.46 -23.77
N ALA A 50 -10.46 -1.87 -23.10
CA ALA A 50 -9.80 -0.64 -23.55
C ALA A 50 -8.66 -0.86 -24.56
N PHE A 51 -7.84 -1.91 -24.36
CA PHE A 51 -6.60 -2.14 -25.14
C PHE A 51 -6.63 -3.42 -26.00
N GLY A 52 -7.73 -4.17 -25.96
CA GLY A 52 -7.90 -5.44 -26.67
C GLY A 52 -7.56 -6.67 -25.83
N GLU A 53 -8.02 -7.84 -26.27
CA GLU A 53 -8.07 -9.06 -25.47
C GLU A 53 -6.70 -9.59 -25.04
N LYS A 54 -5.68 -9.50 -25.91
CA LYS A 54 -4.33 -9.98 -25.61
C LYS A 54 -3.45 -8.92 -24.95
N LEU A 55 -3.47 -7.69 -25.47
CA LEU A 55 -2.62 -6.60 -24.99
C LEU A 55 -3.09 -6.09 -23.62
N GLY A 56 -4.40 -5.97 -23.42
CA GLY A 56 -4.99 -5.51 -22.15
C GLY A 56 -4.74 -6.47 -20.99
N VAL A 57 -4.79 -7.79 -21.23
CA VAL A 57 -4.44 -8.79 -20.21
C VAL A 57 -2.98 -8.66 -19.81
N TRP A 58 -2.08 -8.59 -20.78
CA TRP A 58 -0.65 -8.54 -20.51
C TRP A 58 -0.26 -7.25 -19.77
N LEU A 59 -0.77 -6.10 -20.21
CA LEU A 59 -0.56 -4.79 -19.57
C LEU A 59 -1.14 -4.72 -18.15
N ALA A 60 -2.23 -5.42 -17.85
CA ALA A 60 -2.82 -5.42 -16.52
C ALA A 60 -2.17 -6.44 -15.57
N LEU A 61 -1.91 -7.66 -16.05
CA LEU A 61 -1.40 -8.75 -15.21
C LEU A 61 0.07 -8.57 -14.86
N PHE A 62 0.91 -8.21 -15.83
CA PHE A 62 2.35 -8.15 -15.61
C PHE A 62 2.73 -7.18 -14.46
N PRO A 63 2.26 -5.91 -14.45
CA PRO A 63 2.55 -4.99 -13.35
C PRO A 63 1.91 -5.43 -12.02
N THR A 64 0.71 -6.02 -12.07
CA THR A 64 -0.01 -6.44 -10.85
C THR A 64 0.71 -7.58 -10.13
N ILE A 65 1.19 -8.58 -10.88
CA ILE A 65 1.94 -9.71 -10.31
C ILE A 65 3.27 -9.22 -9.74
N TYR A 66 4.01 -8.41 -10.51
CA TYR A 66 5.30 -7.87 -10.07
C TYR A 66 5.16 -7.04 -8.79
N LEU A 67 4.17 -6.14 -8.75
CA LEU A 67 3.89 -5.30 -7.59
C LEU A 67 3.44 -6.14 -6.37
N SER A 68 2.69 -7.21 -6.59
CA SER A 68 2.29 -8.14 -5.52
C SER A 68 3.47 -8.91 -4.94
N ALA A 69 4.34 -9.45 -5.80
CA ALA A 69 5.56 -10.13 -5.38
C ALA A 69 6.48 -9.17 -4.60
N GLY A 70 6.72 -7.97 -5.14
CA GLY A 70 7.55 -6.95 -4.49
C GLY A 70 7.03 -6.54 -3.12
N THR A 71 5.71 -6.43 -2.95
CA THR A 71 5.12 -6.07 -1.65
C THR A 71 5.16 -7.22 -0.66
N ALA A 72 4.92 -8.46 -1.10
CA ALA A 72 5.06 -9.62 -0.23
C ALA A 72 6.48 -9.70 0.34
N THR A 73 7.49 -9.52 -0.51
CA THR A 73 8.89 -9.45 -0.10
C THR A 73 9.14 -8.30 0.87
N ALA A 74 8.71 -7.08 0.55
CA ALA A 74 8.89 -5.92 1.44
C ALA A 74 8.27 -6.12 2.83
N LEU A 75 7.07 -6.70 2.90
CA LEU A 75 6.40 -7.03 4.17
C LEU A 75 7.17 -8.07 4.98
N ILE A 76 7.79 -9.06 4.33
CA ILE A 76 8.65 -10.05 4.99
C ILE A 76 9.90 -9.38 5.57
N LEU A 77 10.58 -8.52 4.80
CA LEU A 77 11.76 -7.81 5.30
C LEU A 77 11.42 -6.93 6.50
N VAL A 78 10.41 -6.06 6.37
CA VAL A 78 10.00 -5.15 7.46
C VAL A 78 9.49 -5.95 8.67
N GLY A 79 8.72 -7.01 8.44
CA GLY A 79 8.22 -7.90 9.50
C GLY A 79 9.33 -8.59 10.28
N GLY A 80 10.35 -9.11 9.59
CA GLY A 80 11.47 -9.77 10.24
C GLY A 80 12.42 -8.78 10.95
N GLU A 81 12.66 -7.59 10.37
CA GLU A 81 13.43 -6.53 11.04
C GLU A 81 12.72 -6.05 12.31
N THR A 82 11.39 -5.86 12.26
CA THR A 82 10.61 -5.45 13.43
C THR A 82 10.57 -6.52 14.52
N MET A 83 10.48 -7.82 14.18
CA MET A 83 10.60 -8.91 15.16
C MET A 83 11.99 -8.93 15.82
N LYS A 84 13.06 -8.72 15.04
CA LYS A 84 14.42 -8.63 15.58
C LYS A 84 14.55 -7.46 16.55
N LEU A 85 14.05 -6.27 16.20
CA LEU A 85 14.08 -5.10 17.08
C LEU A 85 13.25 -5.33 18.35
N PHE A 86 12.06 -5.91 18.22
CA PHE A 86 11.22 -6.26 19.36
C PHE A 86 11.93 -7.23 20.32
N TYR A 87 12.58 -8.27 19.76
CA TYR A 87 13.38 -9.19 20.56
C TYR A 87 14.49 -8.46 21.30
N GLN A 88 15.25 -7.58 20.63
CA GLN A 88 16.32 -6.79 21.27
C GLN A 88 15.80 -5.89 22.40
N ILE A 89 14.63 -5.28 22.23
CA ILE A 89 14.01 -4.42 23.25
C ILE A 89 13.57 -5.25 24.48
N VAL A 90 12.95 -6.41 24.27
CA VAL A 90 12.43 -7.26 25.35
C VAL A 90 13.55 -7.98 26.10
N CYS A 91 14.56 -8.47 25.38
CA CYS A 91 15.68 -9.21 25.98
C CYS A 91 16.64 -8.32 26.77
N GLY A 92 16.73 -7.04 26.42
CA GLY A 92 17.62 -6.08 27.10
C GLY A 92 19.08 -6.55 27.15
N PRO A 93 19.86 -6.17 28.18
CA PRO A 93 21.27 -6.54 28.32
C PRO A 93 21.51 -7.97 28.84
N LEU A 94 20.45 -8.78 29.05
CA LEU A 94 20.51 -10.05 29.77
C LEU A 94 20.56 -11.30 28.86
N CYS A 95 20.46 -11.14 27.54
CA CYS A 95 20.37 -12.26 26.60
C CYS A 95 21.69 -12.58 25.87
N THR A 96 21.80 -13.86 25.48
CA THR A 96 23.03 -14.53 25.04
C THR A 96 23.73 -13.90 23.83
N PRO A 97 25.07 -13.92 23.79
CA PRO A 97 25.92 -13.26 22.79
C PRO A 97 25.97 -13.93 21.40
N SER A 98 25.06 -14.85 21.09
CA SER A 98 24.93 -15.43 19.74
C SER A 98 23.78 -14.74 19.01
N PRO A 99 24.05 -13.66 18.25
CA PRO A 99 23.00 -12.96 17.52
C PRO A 99 22.43 -13.90 16.46
N ILE A 100 21.14 -14.25 16.60
CA ILE A 100 20.35 -14.84 15.52
C ILE A 100 20.51 -13.94 14.28
N SER A 101 20.81 -14.55 13.13
CA SER A 101 21.05 -13.82 11.90
C SER A 101 19.78 -13.08 11.45
N THR A 102 19.93 -11.94 10.78
CA THR A 102 18.79 -11.22 10.17
C THR A 102 18.00 -12.12 9.22
N VAL A 103 18.67 -13.01 8.50
CA VAL A 103 18.05 -13.95 7.59
C VAL A 103 17.17 -14.97 8.33
N GLU A 104 17.60 -15.43 9.52
CA GLU A 104 16.83 -16.36 10.33
C GLU A 104 15.54 -15.68 10.85
N TRP A 105 15.62 -14.41 11.25
CA TRP A 105 14.41 -13.64 11.59
C TRP A 105 13.45 -13.47 10.42
N TYR A 106 13.96 -13.33 9.19
CA TYR A 106 13.11 -13.28 8.00
C TYR A 106 12.40 -14.62 7.76
N LEU A 107 13.10 -15.74 7.99
CA LEU A 107 12.50 -17.08 7.91
C LEU A 107 11.43 -17.31 8.98
N VAL A 108 11.68 -16.87 10.21
CA VAL A 108 10.69 -16.95 11.31
C VAL A 108 9.44 -16.13 11.01
N PHE A 109 9.59 -14.90 10.50
CA PHE A 109 8.44 -14.10 10.09
C PHE A 109 7.68 -14.74 8.92
N THR A 110 8.41 -15.30 7.94
CA THR A 110 7.81 -15.97 6.79
C THR A 110 7.01 -17.21 7.21
N SER A 111 7.52 -18.03 8.13
CA SER A 111 6.80 -19.21 8.61
C SER A 111 5.52 -18.82 9.35
N LEU A 112 5.56 -17.77 10.17
CA LEU A 112 4.37 -17.19 10.80
C LEU A 112 3.35 -16.70 9.74
N ALA A 113 3.81 -16.00 8.72
CA ALA A 113 2.96 -15.52 7.62
C ALA A 113 2.32 -16.68 6.83
N VAL A 114 3.05 -17.78 6.62
CA VAL A 114 2.51 -18.99 5.98
C VAL A 114 1.41 -19.59 6.85
N ILE A 115 1.64 -19.77 8.16
CA ILE A 115 0.61 -20.28 9.09
C ILE A 115 -0.64 -19.39 9.07
N LEU A 116 -0.45 -18.07 9.11
CA LEU A 116 -1.57 -17.12 9.02
C LEU A 116 -2.30 -17.20 7.68
N SER A 117 -1.61 -17.47 6.57
CA SER A 117 -2.23 -17.63 5.25
C SER A 117 -3.03 -18.92 5.11
N GLN A 118 -2.76 -19.94 5.94
CA GLN A 118 -3.54 -21.16 5.98
C GLN A 118 -4.89 -20.99 6.69
N LEU A 119 -5.17 -19.88 7.38
CA LEU A 119 -6.44 -19.63 8.06
C LEU A 119 -7.56 -19.39 7.01
N PRO A 120 -8.46 -20.35 6.74
CA PRO A 120 -9.42 -20.25 5.64
C PRO A 120 -10.69 -19.47 6.02
N ASN A 121 -10.71 -18.86 7.22
CA ASN A 121 -11.90 -18.24 7.78
C ASN A 121 -11.92 -16.73 7.47
N LEU A 122 -12.88 -16.30 6.64
CA LEU A 122 -13.10 -14.89 6.31
C LEU A 122 -13.29 -14.00 7.55
N ASN A 123 -13.81 -14.55 8.65
CA ASN A 123 -13.99 -13.82 9.90
C ASN A 123 -12.64 -13.54 10.60
N SER A 124 -11.68 -14.46 10.48
CA SER A 124 -10.32 -14.27 11.04
C SER A 124 -9.53 -13.20 10.29
N ILE A 125 -9.72 -13.12 8.96
CA ILE A 125 -9.06 -12.12 8.11
C ILE A 125 -9.59 -10.71 8.43
N ALA A 126 -10.91 -10.58 8.69
CA ALA A 126 -11.50 -9.32 9.12
C ALA A 126 -10.91 -8.86 10.48
N GLY A 127 -10.73 -9.78 11.43
CA GLY A 127 -10.08 -9.49 12.71
C GLY A 127 -8.64 -9.01 12.55
N LEU A 128 -7.84 -9.68 11.70
CA LEU A 128 -6.46 -9.26 11.42
C LEU A 128 -6.40 -7.87 10.76
N SER A 129 -7.32 -7.59 9.83
CA SER A 129 -7.44 -6.26 9.22
C SER A 129 -7.84 -5.18 10.24
N LEU A 130 -8.69 -5.51 11.21
CA LEU A 130 -9.10 -4.58 12.27
C LEU A 130 -7.91 -4.24 13.17
N ILE A 131 -7.14 -5.25 13.59
CA ILE A 131 -5.93 -5.06 14.41
C ILE A 131 -4.92 -4.21 13.65
N GLY A 132 -4.68 -4.51 12.36
CA GLY A 132 -3.79 -3.71 11.51
C GLY A 132 -4.24 -2.25 11.36
N GLY A 133 -5.54 -2.01 11.25
CA GLY A 133 -6.09 -0.64 11.23
C GLY A 133 -5.89 0.09 12.56
N ALA A 134 -6.16 -0.59 13.68
CA ALA A 134 -6.00 -0.03 15.01
C ALA A 134 -4.53 0.31 15.32
N THR A 135 -3.59 -0.58 14.97
CA THR A 135 -2.15 -0.34 15.17
C THR A 135 -1.62 0.78 14.27
N ALA A 136 -2.13 0.90 13.04
CA ALA A 136 -1.78 2.03 12.16
C ALA A 136 -2.24 3.37 12.74
N ILE A 137 -3.47 3.46 13.26
CA ILE A 137 -3.98 4.67 13.93
C ILE A 137 -3.13 5.00 15.16
N MET A 138 -2.81 3.99 15.98
CA MET A 138 -1.95 4.16 17.16
C MET A 138 -0.57 4.70 16.77
N TYR A 139 0.07 4.11 15.76
CA TYR A 139 1.40 4.55 15.28
C TYR A 139 1.38 5.98 14.74
N CYS A 140 0.38 6.34 13.94
CA CYS A 140 0.20 7.70 13.44
C CYS A 140 -0.02 8.70 14.58
N THR A 141 -0.85 8.34 15.57
CA THR A 141 -1.14 9.19 16.73
C THR A 141 0.11 9.40 17.58
N MET A 142 0.87 8.33 17.86
CA MET A 142 2.15 8.43 18.57
C MET A 142 3.15 9.30 17.83
N SER A 143 3.30 9.10 16.51
CA SER A 143 4.21 9.90 15.68
C SER A 143 3.87 11.39 15.72
N TRP A 144 2.58 11.72 15.65
CA TRP A 144 2.10 13.10 15.74
C TRP A 144 2.33 13.69 17.14
N VAL A 145 1.96 12.96 18.20
CA VAL A 145 2.16 13.41 19.60
C VAL A 145 3.63 13.64 19.90
N LEU A 146 4.52 12.72 19.50
CA LEU A 146 5.97 12.88 19.69
C LEU A 146 6.51 14.09 18.91
N SER A 147 6.01 14.33 17.71
CA SER A 147 6.41 15.48 16.89
C SER A 147 6.02 16.82 17.50
N VAL A 148 4.90 16.87 18.24
CA VAL A 148 4.42 18.10 18.90
C VAL A 148 5.04 18.27 20.29
N SER A 149 5.24 17.18 21.04
CA SER A 149 5.67 17.23 22.44
C SER A 149 7.17 17.36 22.63
N GLN A 150 8.01 16.89 21.71
CA GLN A 150 9.46 17.03 21.83
C GLN A 150 9.96 18.35 21.24
N GLN A 151 10.74 19.10 22.03
CA GLN A 151 11.53 20.22 21.50
C GLN A 151 12.55 19.72 20.48
N ARG A 152 12.72 20.48 19.39
CA ARG A 152 13.69 20.20 18.33
C ARG A 152 15.09 20.00 18.93
N PRO A 153 15.74 18.83 18.73
CA PRO A 153 17.11 18.64 19.17
C PRO A 153 18.02 19.65 18.46
N ALA A 154 18.87 20.36 19.21
CA ALA A 154 19.70 21.44 18.70
C ALA A 154 20.77 20.98 17.68
N ALA A 155 20.99 19.67 17.53
CA ALA A 155 22.09 19.07 16.77
C ALA A 155 21.64 18.19 15.58
N VAL A 156 20.47 18.42 14.99
CA VAL A 156 20.11 17.72 13.74
C VAL A 156 20.59 18.53 12.54
N SER A 157 21.80 18.22 12.07
CA SER A 157 22.24 18.62 10.74
C SER A 157 21.50 17.78 9.71
N TYR A 158 20.54 18.37 9.00
CA TYR A 158 19.96 17.74 7.80
C TYR A 158 20.82 18.01 6.56
N GLU A 159 22.13 18.17 6.75
CA GLU A 159 23.06 18.31 5.65
C GLU A 159 23.00 17.01 4.86
N GLN A 160 22.53 17.14 3.62
CA GLN A 160 22.41 16.04 2.70
C GLN A 160 23.79 15.40 2.60
N VAL A 161 23.91 14.10 2.93
CA VAL A 161 25.17 13.35 2.76
C VAL A 161 25.54 13.50 1.29
N ARG A 162 26.44 14.45 1.01
CA ARG A 162 26.68 14.98 -0.33
C ARG A 162 27.31 13.84 -1.11
N SER A 163 26.48 13.15 -1.90
CA SER A 163 26.92 11.97 -2.61
C SER A 163 27.93 12.43 -3.66
N THR A 164 29.14 11.88 -3.62
CA THR A 164 30.32 12.35 -4.35
C THR A 164 30.21 12.16 -5.87
N SER A 165 29.14 11.55 -6.38
CA SER A 165 28.90 11.27 -7.80
C SER A 165 27.42 11.47 -8.20
N PHE A 166 27.20 12.05 -9.39
CA PHE A 166 25.87 12.27 -9.99
C PHE A 166 25.02 11.00 -10.04
N GLY A 167 25.64 9.84 -10.36
CA GLY A 167 24.94 8.55 -10.43
C GLY A 167 24.38 8.09 -9.08
N SER A 168 25.12 8.30 -7.99
CA SER A 168 24.67 7.94 -6.64
C SER A 168 23.52 8.82 -6.14
N SER A 169 23.52 10.11 -6.50
CA SER A 169 22.44 11.04 -6.17
C SER A 169 21.15 10.72 -6.94
N LEU A 170 21.26 10.40 -8.24
CA LEU A 170 20.12 9.95 -9.04
C LEU A 170 19.53 8.64 -8.50
N PHE A 171 20.37 7.65 -8.17
CA PHE A 171 19.90 6.39 -7.62
C PHE A 171 19.20 6.58 -6.26
N SER A 172 19.75 7.43 -5.38
CA SER A 172 19.12 7.77 -4.10
C SER A 172 17.76 8.47 -4.29
N THR A 173 17.66 9.38 -5.26
CA THR A 173 16.41 10.07 -5.59
C THR A 173 15.36 9.11 -6.16
N LEU A 174 15.75 8.22 -7.09
CA LEU A 174 14.87 7.20 -7.65
C LEU A 174 14.42 6.20 -6.58
N ASN A 175 15.30 5.83 -5.65
CA ASN A 175 14.94 4.99 -4.52
C ASN A 175 13.89 5.67 -3.62
N ALA A 176 14.08 6.95 -3.30
CA ALA A 176 13.10 7.72 -2.51
C ALA A 176 11.74 7.83 -3.22
N LEU A 177 11.74 8.12 -4.53
CA LEU A 177 10.52 8.14 -5.34
C LEU A 177 9.86 6.75 -5.41
N GLY A 178 10.65 5.69 -5.49
CA GLY A 178 10.18 4.31 -5.44
C GLY A 178 9.48 3.96 -4.13
N ILE A 179 10.02 4.39 -2.99
CA ILE A 179 9.39 4.22 -1.67
C ILE A 179 8.06 4.98 -1.60
N ILE A 180 8.01 6.21 -2.11
CA ILE A 180 6.77 7.00 -2.17
C ILE A 180 5.73 6.30 -3.04
N ALA A 181 6.10 5.86 -4.24
CA ALA A 181 5.21 5.13 -5.13
C ALA A 181 4.70 3.82 -4.49
N PHE A 182 5.56 3.12 -3.76
CA PHE A 182 5.20 1.92 -3.02
C PHE A 182 4.20 2.20 -1.88
N ALA A 183 4.36 3.32 -1.16
CA ALA A 183 3.44 3.72 -0.10
C ALA A 183 2.01 3.99 -0.60
N PHE A 184 1.87 4.53 -1.82
CA PHE A 184 0.58 4.73 -2.49
C PHE A 184 0.10 3.49 -3.28
N ARG A 185 0.47 2.28 -2.87
CA ARG A 185 -0.10 1.04 -3.44
C ARG A 185 -1.52 0.79 -2.92
N GLY A 186 -2.36 0.11 -3.73
CA GLY A 186 -3.60 -0.53 -3.24
C GLY A 186 -4.86 -0.22 -4.05
N HIS A 187 -4.78 0.75 -4.97
CA HIS A 187 -5.91 1.28 -5.73
C HIS A 187 -6.61 0.23 -6.62
N ASN A 188 -5.85 -0.72 -7.16
CA ASN A 188 -6.38 -1.79 -8.02
C ASN A 188 -7.31 -2.75 -7.25
N LEU A 189 -7.14 -2.88 -5.93
CA LEU A 189 -7.96 -3.74 -5.08
C LEU A 189 -9.31 -3.09 -4.72
N SER A 190 -9.39 -1.75 -4.81
CA SER A 190 -10.61 -0.98 -4.51
C SER A 190 -11.78 -1.43 -5.40
N LEU A 191 -11.53 -1.64 -6.70
CA LEU A 191 -12.55 -2.13 -7.63
C LEU A 191 -13.12 -3.49 -7.20
N GLU A 192 -12.26 -4.42 -6.78
CA GLU A 192 -12.67 -5.76 -6.39
C GLU A 192 -13.47 -5.78 -5.06
N ILE A 193 -13.16 -4.85 -4.14
CA ILE A 193 -13.89 -4.69 -2.87
C ILE A 193 -15.25 -4.01 -3.12
N GLN A 194 -15.29 -3.00 -3.98
CA GLN A 194 -16.53 -2.28 -4.34
C GLN A 194 -17.55 -3.23 -4.99
N VAL A 195 -17.10 -4.12 -5.88
CA VAL A 195 -17.95 -5.15 -6.49
C VAL A 195 -18.51 -6.11 -5.43
N ARG A 196 -17.71 -6.56 -4.46
CA ARG A 196 -18.17 -7.45 -3.38
C ARG A 196 -19.22 -6.80 -2.49
N ARG A 197 -19.04 -5.52 -2.13
CA ARG A 197 -20.03 -4.77 -1.34
C ARG A 197 -21.35 -4.60 -2.10
N CYS A 198 -21.29 -4.30 -3.40
CA CYS A 198 -22.46 -4.16 -4.26
C CYS A 198 -23.21 -5.49 -4.47
N ARG A 199 -22.49 -6.61 -4.64
CA ARG A 199 -23.08 -7.96 -4.81
C ARG A 199 -23.76 -8.46 -3.53
N ARG A 200 -23.19 -8.16 -2.35
CA ARG A 200 -23.76 -8.56 -1.06
C ARG A 200 -25.04 -7.76 -0.72
N LEU A 201 -25.10 -6.47 -1.07
CA LEU A 201 -26.32 -5.67 -0.90
C LEU A 201 -27.41 -5.98 -1.92
N SER A 202 -27.05 -6.37 -3.16
CA SER A 202 -28.04 -6.76 -4.19
C SER A 202 -28.90 -7.95 -3.78
N ASN A 203 -28.40 -8.84 -2.92
CA ASN A 203 -29.17 -9.97 -2.39
C ASN A 203 -30.07 -9.59 -1.20
N THR A 204 -29.97 -8.37 -0.66
CA THR A 204 -30.72 -7.94 0.54
C THR A 204 -31.64 -6.74 0.28
N LEU A 205 -31.35 -5.86 -0.69
CA LEU A 205 -32.28 -4.78 -1.06
C LEU A 205 -31.98 -4.22 -2.47
N HIS A 206 -33.04 -3.98 -3.24
CA HIS A 206 -33.05 -3.24 -4.50
C HIS A 206 -32.76 -1.74 -4.26
N MET A 207 -31.52 -1.34 -3.97
CA MET A 207 -31.05 0.05 -4.16
C MET A 207 -29.54 0.18 -3.92
N CYS A 208 -28.76 0.13 -4.99
CA CYS A 208 -27.50 0.88 -5.04
C CYS A 208 -27.68 2.02 -6.03
N LEU A 209 -28.07 3.18 -5.51
CA LEU A 209 -27.96 4.45 -6.21
C LEU A 209 -26.47 4.86 -6.24
N CYS A 210 -25.85 4.69 -7.39
CA CYS A 210 -24.90 5.68 -7.90
C CYS A 210 -25.25 5.89 -9.39
N GLY A 211 -26.05 6.93 -9.65
CA GLY A 211 -26.18 7.64 -10.92
C GLY A 211 -26.60 6.91 -12.20
N ALA A 212 -27.90 6.65 -12.40
CA ALA A 212 -28.63 6.95 -13.65
C ALA A 212 -30.14 6.69 -13.46
N GLY A 213 -30.95 7.63 -13.93
CA GLY A 213 -32.38 7.76 -13.65
C GLY A 213 -33.33 6.67 -14.20
N PRO A 214 -34.64 6.84 -14.00
CA PRO A 214 -35.64 5.78 -14.07
C PRO A 214 -36.03 5.52 -15.53
N LYS A 215 -35.77 4.32 -16.04
CA LYS A 215 -36.53 3.78 -17.19
C LYS A 215 -36.97 2.34 -16.93
N ARG A 216 -38.20 2.27 -16.43
CA ARG A 216 -39.26 1.26 -16.65
C ARG A 216 -38.81 -0.07 -17.24
N LEU A 217 -38.97 -1.14 -16.44
CA LEU A 217 -39.27 -2.48 -16.90
C LEU A 217 -40.48 -2.42 -17.85
N ILE A 218 -40.34 -2.90 -19.09
CA ILE A 218 -41.42 -3.54 -19.86
C ILE A 218 -40.74 -4.57 -20.79
N PHE A 219 -41.02 -5.85 -20.52
CA PHE A 219 -40.79 -7.10 -21.26
C PHE A 219 -39.37 -7.44 -21.76
#